data_AF-A0A957UVW5-F1
#
_entry.id   AF-A0A957UVW5-F1
#
_cell.length_a   1.000
_cell.length_b   1.000
_cell.length_c   1.000
_cell.angle_alpha   90.00
_cell.angle_beta   90.00
_cell.angle_gamma   90.00
#
_symmetry.space_group_name_H-M   'P 1'
#
loop_
_entity.id
_entity.type
_entity.pdbx_description
1 polymer ?
#
loop_
_entity_poly.entity_id
_entity_poly.type
_entity_poly.pdbx_seq_one_letter_code
_entity_poly.pdbx_strand_id
1 'polypeptide(L)'
;VPVLAGVCGTDPFRLMPIFLKQLKEMGFSGVQNFPTVGLIDGTFRANLEATGMGYDKEIEMIRLARDLDLFTSPYVFDADDAKAMAQAGADQLVAHVGLTTAGSIGAAVAFTLDEAIDKVMTIAEAGRSVRKDILVICHGGPFDEPESVVDALARMPGIDGFFGASSIERLPTERAIRGQVEAFKAAKLA
;
A
#
# COMPACT_ATOMS: atom_id res chain seq x y z
N VAL A 1 11.07 14.24 -7.67
CA VAL A 1 10.54 12.94 -7.21
C VAL A 1 9.04 12.96 -7.48
N PRO A 2 8.47 11.95 -8.15
CA PRO A 2 7.01 11.89 -8.37
C PRO A 2 6.30 11.80 -7.02
N VAL A 3 5.13 12.45 -6.91
CA VAL A 3 4.30 12.42 -5.70
C VAL A 3 2.92 11.91 -6.08
N LEU A 4 2.46 10.88 -5.39
CA LEU A 4 1.14 10.29 -5.60
C LEU A 4 0.18 10.77 -4.50
N ALA A 5 -1.10 10.91 -4.85
CA ALA A 5 -2.16 11.16 -3.87
C ALA A 5 -2.79 9.84 -3.41
N GLY A 6 -2.91 9.66 -2.09
CA GLY A 6 -3.84 8.66 -1.54
C GLY A 6 -5.27 9.14 -1.72
N VAL A 7 -6.09 8.34 -2.41
CA VAL A 7 -7.48 8.65 -2.73
C VAL A 7 -8.40 7.62 -2.08
N CYS A 8 -9.37 8.11 -1.30
CA CYS A 8 -10.47 7.31 -0.79
C CYS A 8 -11.46 7.03 -1.92
N GLY A 9 -11.33 5.89 -2.61
CA GLY A 9 -12.19 5.54 -3.75
C GLY A 9 -13.67 5.37 -3.39
N THR A 10 -13.97 5.10 -2.13
CA THR A 10 -15.32 4.87 -1.59
C THR A 10 -15.98 6.13 -1.01
N ASP A 11 -15.34 7.30 -1.09
CA ASP A 11 -15.91 8.55 -0.54
C ASP A 11 -17.24 8.92 -1.26
N PRO A 12 -18.39 8.84 -0.57
CA PRO A 12 -19.70 9.03 -1.19
C PRO A 12 -19.99 10.48 -1.55
N PHE A 13 -19.16 11.43 -1.10
CA PHE A 13 -19.32 12.86 -1.38
C PHE A 13 -18.38 13.36 -2.48
N ARG A 14 -17.57 12.48 -3.08
CA ARG A 14 -16.61 12.82 -4.13
C ARG A 14 -17.06 12.30 -5.49
N LEU A 15 -17.10 13.20 -6.45
CA LEU A 15 -17.21 12.84 -7.86
C LEU A 15 -15.80 12.54 -8.40
N MET A 16 -15.43 11.25 -8.44
CA MET A 16 -14.07 10.83 -8.82
C MET A 16 -13.57 11.43 -10.14
N PRO A 17 -14.37 11.52 -11.23
CA PRO A 17 -13.90 12.14 -12.47
C PRO A 17 -13.50 13.62 -12.34
N ILE A 18 -14.11 14.35 -11.40
CA ILE A 18 -13.78 15.76 -11.13
C ILE A 18 -12.59 15.82 -10.19
N PHE A 19 -12.63 15.02 -9.12
CA PHE A 19 -11.61 15.05 -8.08
C PHE A 19 -10.22 14.62 -8.61
N LEU A 20 -10.17 13.58 -9.44
CA LEU A 20 -8.92 13.13 -10.05
C LEU A 20 -8.31 14.18 -10.99
N LYS A 21 -9.14 14.93 -11.72
CA LYS A 21 -8.67 16.07 -12.54
C LYS A 21 -8.05 17.16 -11.67
N GLN A 22 -8.68 17.49 -10.55
CA GLN A 22 -8.14 18.46 -9.59
C GLN A 22 -6.78 18.00 -9.05
N LEU A 23 -6.63 16.72 -8.70
CA LEU A 23 -5.34 16.18 -8.25
C LEU A 23 -4.26 16.28 -9.34
N LYS A 24 -4.62 15.99 -10.60
CA LYS A 24 -3.70 16.16 -11.74
C LYS A 24 -3.29 17.64 -11.92
N GLU A 25 -4.26 18.56 -11.85
CA GLU A 25 -4.02 20.01 -11.95
C GLU A 25 -3.16 20.55 -10.79
N MET A 26 -3.28 19.97 -9.59
CA MET A 26 -2.43 20.28 -8.44
C MET A 26 -0.97 19.81 -8.62
N GLY A 27 -0.69 18.96 -9.62
CA GLY A 27 0.64 18.46 -9.93
C GLY A 27 0.99 17.09 -9.36
N PHE A 28 0.01 16.33 -8.84
CA PHE A 28 0.25 14.94 -8.48
C PHE A 28 0.57 14.11 -9.73
N SER A 29 1.57 13.25 -9.63
CA SER A 29 2.02 12.39 -10.72
C SER A 29 1.15 11.12 -10.86
N GLY A 30 0.35 10.82 -9.84
CA GLY A 30 -0.43 9.58 -9.79
C GLY A 30 -1.30 9.46 -8.55
N VAL A 31 -1.93 8.29 -8.40
CA VAL A 31 -2.81 7.97 -7.27
C VAL A 31 -2.62 6.55 -6.73
N GLN A 32 -3.05 6.35 -5.49
CA GLN A 32 -3.18 5.07 -4.80
C GLN A 32 -4.54 5.04 -4.08
N ASN A 33 -5.18 3.87 -4.01
CA ASN A 33 -6.40 3.65 -3.22
C ASN A 33 -6.06 3.61 -1.72
N PHE A 34 -5.99 4.78 -1.09
CA PHE A 34 -5.79 4.87 0.36
C PHE A 34 -6.54 6.09 0.93
N PRO A 35 -7.37 5.94 1.97
CA PRO A 35 -7.72 4.70 2.69
C PRO A 35 -8.38 3.64 1.80
N THR A 36 -8.23 2.37 2.17
CA THR A 36 -8.78 1.23 1.43
C THR A 36 -9.58 0.30 2.33
N VAL A 37 -10.73 -0.16 1.82
CA VAL A 37 -11.56 -1.18 2.49
C VAL A 37 -10.92 -2.57 2.43
N GLY A 38 -9.88 -2.76 1.60
CA GLY A 38 -9.11 -3.99 1.53
C GLY A 38 -8.40 -4.38 2.84
N LEU A 39 -8.15 -3.40 3.72
CA LEU A 39 -7.65 -3.64 5.09
C LEU A 39 -8.74 -4.01 6.11
N ILE A 40 -10.01 -3.96 5.72
CA ILE A 40 -11.15 -4.26 6.59
C ILE A 40 -11.63 -5.67 6.28
N ASP A 41 -11.91 -6.46 7.31
CA ASP A 41 -12.36 -7.85 7.23
C ASP A 41 -13.67 -8.13 7.99
N GLY A 42 -14.06 -9.40 8.01
CA GLY A 42 -15.20 -9.92 8.76
C GLY A 42 -16.56 -9.31 8.38
N THR A 43 -17.49 -9.35 9.33
CA THR A 43 -18.87 -8.83 9.14
C THR A 43 -18.88 -7.35 8.79
N PHE A 44 -17.92 -6.58 9.30
CA PHE A 44 -17.86 -5.15 9.00
C PHE A 44 -17.53 -4.90 7.53
N ARG A 45 -16.53 -5.61 6.97
CA ARG A 45 -16.25 -5.58 5.52
C ARG A 45 -17.46 -5.97 4.69
N ALA A 46 -18.13 -7.07 5.05
CA ALA A 46 -19.31 -7.53 4.31
C ALA A 46 -20.42 -6.47 4.26
N ASN A 47 -20.64 -5.74 5.36
CA ASN A 47 -21.62 -4.66 5.40
C ASN A 47 -21.20 -3.44 4.54
N LEU A 48 -19.91 -3.08 4.50
CA LEU A 48 -19.42 -2.00 3.64
C LEU A 48 -19.63 -2.33 2.16
N GLU A 49 -19.26 -3.55 1.75
CA GLU A 49 -19.50 -4.05 0.39
C GLU A 49 -20.99 -4.01 0.02
N ALA A 50 -21.85 -4.52 0.90
CA ALA A 50 -23.30 -4.57 0.68
C ALA A 50 -23.98 -3.18 0.63
N THR A 51 -23.33 -2.14 1.15
CA THR A 51 -23.89 -0.77 1.24
C THR A 51 -23.24 0.21 0.27
N GLY A 52 -22.44 -0.28 -0.69
CA GLY A 52 -21.87 0.54 -1.77
C GLY A 52 -20.53 1.20 -1.45
N MET A 53 -19.88 0.80 -0.34
CA MET A 53 -18.50 1.18 0.01
C MET A 53 -17.56 -0.01 -0.25
N GLY A 54 -17.75 -0.65 -1.39
CA GLY A 54 -16.99 -1.83 -1.78
C GLY A 54 -15.67 -1.52 -2.46
N TYR A 55 -14.82 -2.53 -2.53
CA TYR A 55 -13.53 -2.44 -3.21
C TYR A 55 -13.68 -2.22 -4.74
N ASP A 56 -14.85 -2.55 -5.30
CA ASP A 56 -15.22 -2.21 -6.68
C ASP A 56 -15.09 -0.71 -6.99
N LYS A 57 -15.38 0.16 -6.01
CA LYS A 57 -15.21 1.62 -6.16
C LYS A 57 -13.76 2.04 -6.22
N GLU A 58 -12.88 1.35 -5.51
CA GLU A 58 -11.45 1.60 -5.58
C GLU A 58 -10.87 1.18 -6.92
N ILE A 59 -11.31 0.02 -7.45
CA ILE A 59 -10.96 -0.43 -8.81
C ILE A 59 -11.41 0.58 -9.86
N GLU A 60 -12.66 1.06 -9.78
CA GLU A 60 -13.19 2.06 -10.71
C GLU A 60 -12.43 3.39 -10.62
N MET A 61 -12.05 3.82 -9.41
CA MET A 61 -11.23 5.02 -9.21
C MET A 61 -9.87 4.89 -9.91
N ILE A 62 -9.21 3.73 -9.83
CA ILE A 62 -7.96 3.45 -10.54
C ILE A 62 -8.16 3.48 -12.05
N ARG A 63 -9.24 2.87 -12.57
CA ARG A 63 -9.58 2.91 -13.99
C ARG A 63 -9.75 4.36 -14.50
N LEU A 64 -10.47 5.19 -13.75
CA LEU A 64 -10.66 6.61 -14.07
C LEU A 64 -9.36 7.40 -14.01
N ALA A 65 -8.48 7.11 -13.05
CA ALA A 65 -7.17 7.75 -12.97
C ALA A 65 -6.29 7.38 -14.16
N ARG A 66 -6.33 6.11 -14.59
CA ARG A 66 -5.65 5.63 -15.79
C ARG A 66 -6.14 6.35 -17.05
N ASP A 67 -7.45 6.52 -17.21
CA ASP A 67 -8.05 7.27 -18.34
C ASP A 67 -7.56 8.73 -18.39
N LEU A 68 -7.17 9.28 -17.24
CA LEU A 68 -6.60 10.61 -17.11
C LEU A 68 -5.08 10.64 -17.24
N ASP A 69 -4.42 9.53 -17.61
CA ASP A 69 -2.96 9.43 -17.73
C ASP A 69 -2.25 9.86 -16.42
N LEU A 70 -2.82 9.44 -15.29
CA LEU A 70 -2.16 9.48 -13.98
C LEU A 70 -1.50 8.13 -13.73
N PHE A 71 -0.30 8.13 -13.15
CA PHE A 71 0.33 6.88 -12.72
C PHE A 71 -0.52 6.22 -11.62
N THR A 72 -0.70 4.91 -11.70
CA THR A 72 -1.61 4.18 -10.80
C THR A 72 -0.88 3.09 -10.03
N SER A 73 -0.97 3.17 -8.70
CA SER A 73 -0.23 2.30 -7.77
C SER A 73 -1.13 1.71 -6.67
N PRO A 74 -2.20 0.98 -7.01
CA PRO A 74 -3.11 0.45 -6.01
C PRO A 74 -2.45 -0.57 -5.06
N TYR A 75 -2.89 -0.53 -3.79
CA TYR A 75 -2.82 -1.70 -2.92
C TYR A 75 -3.73 -2.79 -3.46
N VAL A 76 -3.29 -4.04 -3.37
CA VAL A 76 -4.06 -5.26 -3.67
C VAL A 76 -3.81 -6.30 -2.58
N PHE A 77 -4.83 -7.06 -2.21
CA PHE A 77 -4.79 -7.93 -1.02
C PHE A 77 -4.84 -9.41 -1.37
N ASP A 78 -5.28 -9.76 -2.57
CA ASP A 78 -5.34 -11.14 -3.07
C ASP A 78 -5.22 -11.21 -4.60
N ALA A 79 -5.35 -12.43 -5.14
CA ALA A 79 -5.22 -12.72 -6.56
C ALA A 79 -6.34 -12.09 -7.41
N ASP A 80 -7.55 -11.93 -6.86
CA ASP A 80 -8.68 -11.37 -7.60
C ASP A 80 -8.58 -9.85 -7.65
N ASP A 81 -8.17 -9.20 -6.55
CA ASP A 81 -7.79 -7.79 -6.53
C ASP A 81 -6.69 -7.50 -7.57
N ALA A 82 -5.65 -8.35 -7.61
CA ALA A 82 -4.52 -8.21 -8.53
C ALA A 82 -4.98 -8.24 -10.00
N LYS A 83 -5.83 -9.21 -10.36
CA LYS A 83 -6.39 -9.31 -11.71
C LYS A 83 -7.27 -8.11 -12.02
N ALA A 84 -8.15 -7.72 -11.10
CA ALA A 84 -9.07 -6.62 -11.30
C ALA A 84 -8.35 -5.28 -11.48
N MET A 85 -7.34 -4.99 -10.65
CA MET A 85 -6.52 -3.78 -10.79
C MET A 85 -5.67 -3.80 -12.07
N ALA A 86 -5.12 -4.96 -12.44
CA ALA A 86 -4.43 -5.10 -13.72
C ALA A 86 -5.36 -4.85 -14.92
N GLN A 87 -6.60 -5.35 -14.87
CA GLN A 87 -7.64 -5.09 -15.88
C GLN A 87 -8.08 -3.62 -15.92
N ALA A 88 -8.11 -2.96 -14.77
CA ALA A 88 -8.38 -1.51 -14.67
C ALA A 88 -7.24 -0.65 -15.25
N GLY A 89 -6.10 -1.25 -15.58
CA GLY A 89 -4.95 -0.56 -16.17
C GLY A 89 -3.98 0.03 -15.15
N ALA A 90 -3.97 -0.50 -13.92
CA ALA A 90 -2.98 -0.13 -12.90
C ALA A 90 -1.56 -0.26 -13.45
N ASP A 91 -0.70 0.75 -13.27
CA ASP A 91 0.70 0.76 -13.74
C ASP A 91 1.59 -0.16 -12.90
N GLN A 92 1.36 -0.19 -11.59
CA GLN A 92 1.99 -1.10 -10.65
C GLN A 92 0.99 -1.64 -9.64
N LEU A 93 1.24 -2.84 -9.12
CA LEU A 93 0.50 -3.41 -7.99
C LEU A 93 1.35 -3.33 -6.72
N VAL A 94 0.74 -2.88 -5.63
CA VAL A 94 1.35 -2.92 -4.30
C VAL A 94 0.73 -4.07 -3.53
N ALA A 95 1.40 -5.22 -3.51
CA ALA A 95 0.96 -6.42 -2.80
C ALA A 95 0.99 -6.15 -1.28
N HIS A 96 -0.19 -5.94 -0.69
CA HIS A 96 -0.33 -5.54 0.70
C HIS A 96 -0.58 -6.77 1.59
N VAL A 97 0.35 -7.05 2.50
CA VAL A 97 0.29 -8.20 3.41
C VAL A 97 -0.14 -7.81 4.83
N GLY A 98 -1.08 -6.86 4.95
CA GLY A 98 -1.57 -6.37 6.23
C GLY A 98 -0.68 -5.32 6.90
N LEU A 99 -1.07 -4.90 8.12
CA LEU A 99 -0.44 -3.79 8.83
C LEU A 99 0.99 -4.11 9.31
N THR A 100 1.86 -3.10 9.33
CA THR A 100 3.25 -3.22 9.80
C THR A 100 3.32 -3.56 11.29
N THR A 101 4.18 -4.51 11.66
CA THR A 101 4.31 -5.05 13.03
C THR A 101 5.22 -4.24 13.95
N ALA A 102 6.23 -3.55 13.43
CA ALA A 102 7.20 -2.85 14.27
C ALA A 102 6.73 -1.49 14.82
N GLY A 103 7.45 -1.02 15.85
CA GLY A 103 7.24 0.25 16.53
C GLY A 103 6.31 0.14 17.74
N SER A 104 6.01 1.30 18.33
CA SER A 104 5.21 1.39 19.57
C SER A 104 3.71 1.08 19.39
N ILE A 105 3.22 1.05 18.15
CA ILE A 105 1.80 0.93 17.78
C ILE A 105 1.58 -0.09 16.63
N GLY A 106 2.46 -1.08 16.49
CA GLY A 106 2.36 -2.11 15.45
C GLY A 106 1.20 -3.09 15.66
N ALA A 107 0.79 -3.78 14.58
CA ALA A 107 -0.28 -4.76 14.64
C ALA A 107 0.12 -6.01 15.44
N ALA A 108 -0.82 -6.53 16.25
CA ALA A 108 -0.59 -7.68 17.12
C ALA A 108 -0.64 -9.05 16.40
N VAL A 109 -1.25 -9.08 15.20
CA VAL A 109 -1.37 -10.28 14.37
C VAL A 109 -0.82 -9.95 12.99
N ALA A 110 0.16 -10.72 12.54
CA ALA A 110 0.76 -10.57 11.23
C ALA A 110 1.19 -11.91 10.67
N PHE A 111 1.32 -11.95 9.35
CA PHE A 111 1.96 -13.04 8.64
C PHE A 111 3.40 -13.21 9.12
N THR A 112 3.86 -14.46 9.13
CA THR A 112 5.30 -14.75 9.09
C THR A 112 5.91 -14.22 7.80
N LEU A 113 7.24 -14.09 7.76
CA LEU A 113 7.95 -13.65 6.56
C LEU A 113 7.68 -14.58 5.37
N ASP A 114 7.62 -15.89 5.61
CA ASP A 114 7.39 -16.90 4.58
C ASP A 114 5.96 -16.80 4.02
N GLU A 115 4.95 -16.68 4.88
CA GLU A 115 3.56 -16.49 4.45
C GLU A 115 3.37 -15.18 3.68
N ALA A 116 4.06 -14.10 4.09
CA ALA A 116 4.04 -12.83 3.39
C ALA A 116 4.66 -12.95 1.99
N ILE A 117 5.78 -13.65 1.87
CA ILE A 117 6.46 -13.93 0.59
C ILE A 117 5.53 -14.72 -0.34
N ASP A 118 4.94 -15.81 0.14
CA ASP A 118 4.03 -16.66 -0.65
C ASP A 118 2.82 -15.86 -1.15
N LYS A 119 2.27 -15.00 -0.29
CA LYS A 119 1.14 -14.13 -0.63
C LYS A 119 1.51 -13.11 -1.70
N VAL A 120 2.67 -12.44 -1.59
CA VAL A 120 3.16 -11.48 -2.60
C VAL A 120 3.37 -12.18 -3.94
N MET A 121 4.00 -13.36 -3.96
CA MET A 121 4.24 -14.10 -5.20
C MET A 121 2.93 -14.55 -5.87
N THR A 122 1.95 -14.97 -5.08
CA THR A 122 0.61 -15.32 -5.58
C THR A 122 -0.09 -14.12 -6.24
N ILE A 123 -0.04 -12.95 -5.59
CA ILE A 123 -0.58 -11.70 -6.13
C ILE A 123 0.15 -11.30 -7.42
N ALA A 124 1.47 -11.42 -7.44
CA ALA A 124 2.29 -11.06 -8.59
C ALA A 124 1.97 -11.93 -9.81
N GLU A 125 1.87 -13.25 -9.61
CA GLU A 125 1.48 -14.19 -10.66
C GLU A 125 0.09 -13.87 -11.20
N ALA A 126 -0.87 -13.59 -10.32
CA ALA A 126 -2.24 -13.26 -10.70
C ALA A 126 -2.32 -11.97 -11.54
N GLY A 127 -1.65 -10.89 -11.12
CA GLY A 127 -1.57 -9.65 -11.90
C GLY A 127 -0.91 -9.87 -13.27
N ARG A 128 0.19 -10.63 -13.30
CA ARG A 128 0.93 -10.94 -14.54
C ARG A 128 0.19 -11.85 -15.50
N SER A 129 -0.73 -12.67 -15.00
CA SER A 129 -1.63 -13.47 -15.85
C SER A 129 -2.56 -12.60 -16.72
N VAL A 130 -2.86 -11.37 -16.26
CA VAL A 130 -3.62 -10.37 -17.01
C VAL A 130 -2.70 -9.48 -17.85
N ARG A 131 -1.64 -8.95 -17.24
CA ARG A 131 -0.71 -8.02 -17.90
C ARG A 131 0.74 -8.39 -17.57
N LYS A 132 1.43 -9.01 -18.52
CA LYS A 132 2.77 -9.62 -18.30
C LYS A 132 3.84 -8.64 -17.81
N ASP A 133 3.74 -7.36 -18.17
CA ASP A 133 4.71 -6.31 -17.88
C ASP A 133 4.31 -5.43 -16.68
N ILE A 134 3.30 -5.82 -15.90
CA ILE A 134 2.93 -5.09 -14.67
C ILE A 134 4.06 -5.15 -13.64
N LEU A 135 4.41 -3.99 -13.11
CA LEU A 135 5.30 -3.87 -11.96
C LEU A 135 4.57 -4.34 -10.71
N VAL A 136 5.25 -5.08 -9.84
CA VAL A 136 4.70 -5.55 -8.57
C VAL A 136 5.71 -5.28 -7.46
N ILE A 137 5.29 -4.54 -6.45
CA ILE A 137 6.10 -4.24 -5.26
C ILE A 137 5.38 -4.73 -3.99
N CYS A 138 6.12 -5.00 -2.92
CA CYS A 138 5.54 -5.49 -1.66
C CYS A 138 5.35 -4.39 -0.61
N HIS A 139 4.39 -4.58 0.31
CA HIS A 139 4.13 -3.67 1.42
C HIS A 139 3.50 -4.37 2.62
N GLY A 140 3.87 -3.92 3.83
CA GLY A 140 3.16 -4.25 5.07
C GLY A 140 3.64 -5.52 5.76
N GLY A 141 2.93 -5.93 6.81
CA GLY A 141 3.25 -7.10 7.63
C GLY A 141 4.72 -7.08 8.11
N PRO A 142 5.50 -8.15 7.88
CA PRO A 142 6.89 -8.27 8.32
C PRO A 142 7.90 -7.47 7.48
N PHE A 143 7.47 -6.72 6.48
CA PHE A 143 8.34 -5.86 5.65
C PHE A 143 8.55 -4.49 6.31
N ASP A 144 9.23 -4.45 7.46
CA ASP A 144 9.30 -3.27 8.34
C ASP A 144 10.69 -2.65 8.53
N GLU A 145 11.77 -3.43 8.44
CA GLU A 145 13.15 -2.97 8.50
C GLU A 145 13.93 -3.34 7.22
N PRO A 146 15.01 -2.61 6.88
CA PRO A 146 15.80 -2.87 5.68
C PRO A 146 16.28 -4.32 5.55
N GLU A 147 16.72 -4.94 6.65
CA GLU A 147 17.22 -6.30 6.66
C GLU A 147 16.13 -7.31 6.27
N SER A 148 14.93 -7.19 6.86
CA SER A 148 13.78 -8.03 6.55
C SER A 148 13.32 -7.86 5.11
N VAL A 149 13.29 -6.61 4.61
CA VAL A 149 12.89 -6.31 3.23
C VAL A 149 13.91 -6.87 2.22
N VAL A 150 15.20 -6.72 2.49
CA VAL A 150 16.26 -7.24 1.61
C VAL A 150 16.25 -8.77 1.56
N ASP A 151 16.10 -9.44 2.71
CA ASP A 151 15.95 -10.90 2.75
C ASP A 151 14.72 -11.36 1.95
N ALA A 152 13.58 -10.70 2.12
CA ALA A 152 12.36 -11.01 1.39
C ALA A 152 12.52 -10.86 -0.12
N LEU A 153 13.07 -9.73 -0.59
CA LEU A 153 13.25 -9.46 -2.02
C LEU A 153 14.20 -10.47 -2.67
N ALA A 154 15.24 -10.91 -1.97
CA ALA A 154 16.14 -11.96 -2.47
C ALA A 154 15.42 -13.30 -2.70
N ARG A 155 14.31 -13.53 -1.98
CA ARG A 155 13.48 -14.74 -2.03
C ARG A 155 12.27 -14.61 -2.96
N MET A 156 12.03 -13.43 -3.52
CA MET A 156 10.90 -13.10 -4.40
C MET A 156 11.39 -12.63 -5.78
N PRO A 157 12.00 -13.51 -6.59
CA PRO A 157 12.54 -13.12 -7.89
C PRO A 157 11.44 -12.54 -8.79
N GLY A 158 11.71 -11.37 -9.35
CA GLY A 158 10.76 -10.64 -10.18
C GLY A 158 9.80 -9.76 -9.40
N ILE A 159 9.92 -9.57 -8.08
CA ILE A 159 9.29 -8.45 -7.40
C ILE A 159 10.18 -7.20 -7.58
N ASP A 160 9.56 -6.10 -7.97
CA ASP A 160 10.22 -4.91 -8.49
C ASP A 160 10.65 -3.92 -7.39
N GLY A 161 10.29 -4.18 -6.14
CA GLY A 161 10.68 -3.35 -5.01
C GLY A 161 9.74 -3.42 -3.81
N PHE A 162 9.84 -2.39 -2.97
CA PHE A 162 9.12 -2.26 -1.70
C PHE A 162 8.50 -0.87 -1.58
N PHE A 163 7.26 -0.81 -1.10
CA PHE A 163 6.59 0.44 -0.75
C PHE A 163 6.68 0.67 0.75
N GLY A 164 7.43 1.67 1.19
CA GLY A 164 7.62 1.97 2.61
C GLY A 164 6.80 3.18 3.07
N ALA A 165 6.14 3.06 4.22
CA ALA A 165 5.46 4.16 4.91
C ALA A 165 5.98 4.26 6.35
N SER A 166 5.42 3.49 7.28
CA SER A 166 5.87 3.43 8.69
C SER A 166 7.38 3.15 8.83
N SER A 167 7.93 2.27 7.99
CA SER A 167 9.35 1.92 7.96
C SER A 167 10.27 3.07 7.55
N ILE A 168 9.75 4.03 6.79
CA ILE A 168 10.52 5.17 6.26
C ILE A 168 10.44 6.38 7.17
N GLU A 169 9.25 6.71 7.67
CA GLU A 169 9.06 7.94 8.46
C GLU A 169 8.88 7.68 9.96
N ARG A 170 8.02 6.74 10.37
CA ARG A 170 7.66 6.56 11.78
C ARG A 170 8.78 5.95 12.60
N LEU A 171 9.24 4.75 12.21
CA LEU A 171 10.23 4.00 13.00
C LEU A 171 11.57 4.74 13.14
N PRO A 172 12.13 5.33 12.06
CA PRO A 172 13.37 6.09 12.19
C PRO A 172 13.19 7.34 13.07
N THR A 173 12.07 8.05 12.94
CA THR A 173 11.79 9.26 13.72
C THR A 173 11.58 8.95 15.20
N GLU A 174 10.82 7.90 15.53
CA GLU A 174 10.63 7.45 16.93
C GLU A 174 11.96 7.18 17.61
N ARG A 175 12.87 6.44 16.93
CA ARG A 175 14.20 6.12 17.45
C ARG A 175 15.06 7.37 17.62
N ALA A 176 15.10 8.25 16.62
CA ALA A 176 15.94 9.44 16.64
C ALA A 176 15.52 10.43 17.74
N ILE A 177 14.22 10.74 17.83
CA ILE A 177 13.70 11.68 18.84
C ILE A 177 13.94 11.12 20.25
N ARG A 178 13.62 9.83 20.46
CA ARG A 178 13.83 9.18 21.76
C ARG A 178 15.30 9.20 22.16
N GLY A 179 16.20 8.81 21.25
CA GLY A 179 17.63 8.79 21.51
C GLY A 179 18.18 10.17 21.87
N GLN A 180 17.71 11.23 21.20
CA GLN A 180 18.10 12.61 21.51
C GLN A 180 17.69 13.02 22.92
N VAL A 181 16.46 12.69 23.34
CA VAL A 181 15.96 13.00 24.69
C VAL A 181 16.74 12.20 25.75
N GLU A 182 16.98 10.91 25.50
CA GLU A 182 17.78 10.06 26.40
C GLU A 182 19.21 10.63 26.59
N ALA A 183 19.84 11.11 25.52
CA ALA A 183 21.15 11.76 25.58
C ALA A 183 21.15 13.02 26.47
N PHE A 184 20.15 13.90 26.33
CA PHE A 184 20.02 15.07 27.20
C PHE A 184 19.79 14.69 28.66
N LYS A 185 18.98 13.66 28.93
CA LYS A 185 18.72 13.19 30.31
C LYS A 185 19.93 12.52 30.95
N ALA A 186 20.84 11.95 30.17
CA ALA A 186 22.06 11.32 30.66
C ALA A 186 23.19 12.33 30.94
N ALA A 187 23.06 13.58 30.48
CA ALA A 187 24.06 14.62 30.73
C ALA A 187 24.16 14.94 32.23
N LYS A 188 25.38 14.96 32.77
CA LYS A 188 25.62 15.42 34.14
C LYS A 188 25.61 16.95 34.15
N LEU A 189 24.81 17.52 35.05
CA LEU A 189 24.86 18.95 35.34
C LEU A 189 26.14 19.26 36.14
N ALA A 190 26.77 20.39 35.83
CA ALA A 190 27.94 20.89 36.55
C ALA A 190 27.59 21.37 37.96
#